data_AF-A0A5C3P6S1-F1
#
_entry.id   AF-A0A5C3P6S1-F1
#
_cell.length_a   1.000
_cell.length_b   1.000
_cell.length_c   1.000
_cell.angle_alpha   90.00
_cell.angle_beta   90.00
_cell.angle_gamma   90.00
#
_symmetry.space_group_name_H-M   'P 1'
#
loop_
_entity.id
_entity.type
_entity.pdbx_description
1 polymer ?
#
loop_
_entity_poly.entity_id
_entity_poly.type
_entity_poly.pdbx_seq_one_letter_code
_entity_poly.pdbx_strand_id
1 'polypeptide(L)'
;LSALSHNYVKAPDGKLSVQAHYPKGSYTYTHQPQGGFSFYATGPDNFNLENAKEATLSYSVYFEDDFDFNMGGKLPGFYGGNDDDVATSCSGGRRDDRCFSTRFMFRKNGMGELYTYLPPDYSANKALCNVAPQSDCNDVYGASVGRGSFYFKAGTRTTIGQRVKLNDVGKENGELELFVEGKSIFTVKGLVYRNSDSGKIRGVQMQTFFGGSSPEWASPKDQNTWFSDFSVAVTESF
;
A
#
# COMPACT_ATOMS: atom_id res chain seq x y z
N LEU A 1 8.96 16.32 -4.85
CA LEU A 1 7.96 15.74 -5.76
C LEU A 1 6.75 16.68 -5.93
N SER A 2 6.98 17.99 -6.12
CA SER A 2 5.91 19.00 -6.32
C SER A 2 5.28 18.96 -7.72
N ALA A 3 5.71 18.04 -8.59
CA ALA A 3 5.32 17.99 -10.00
C ALA A 3 4.02 17.19 -10.26
N LEU A 4 3.56 16.38 -9.31
CA LEU A 4 2.38 15.52 -9.49
C LEU A 4 1.13 16.19 -8.92
N SER A 5 0.13 16.42 -9.76
CA SER A 5 -1.17 16.94 -9.35
C SER A 5 -2.01 15.86 -8.66
N HIS A 6 -2.72 16.23 -7.60
CA HIS A 6 -3.72 15.40 -6.91
C HIS A 6 -5.07 16.14 -6.96
N ASN A 7 -5.66 16.17 -8.15
CA ASN A 7 -6.92 16.87 -8.41
C ASN A 7 -8.07 16.20 -7.63
N TYR A 8 -8.97 17.00 -7.06
CA TYR A 8 -10.17 16.50 -6.40
C TYR A 8 -11.39 16.73 -7.32
N VAL A 9 -11.82 15.67 -8.00
CA VAL A 9 -12.81 15.72 -9.10
C VAL A 9 -13.84 14.60 -8.96
N LYS A 10 -14.97 14.72 -9.66
CA LYS A 10 -15.94 13.62 -9.74
C LYS A 10 -15.37 12.51 -10.61
N ALA A 11 -15.34 11.29 -10.08
CA ALA A 11 -15.08 10.08 -10.84
C ALA A 11 -16.26 9.78 -11.80
N PRO A 12 -16.10 8.86 -12.76
CA PRO A 12 -17.17 8.49 -13.71
C PRO A 12 -18.45 8.00 -13.04
N ASP A 13 -18.35 7.38 -11.85
CA ASP A 13 -19.49 6.99 -11.02
C ASP A 13 -20.14 8.15 -10.23
N GLY A 14 -19.73 9.39 -10.50
CA GLY A 14 -20.24 10.62 -9.89
C GLY A 14 -19.64 10.96 -8.52
N LYS A 15 -18.82 10.08 -7.93
CA LYS A 15 -18.29 10.27 -6.57
C LYS A 15 -17.06 11.18 -6.56
N LEU A 16 -17.03 12.13 -5.64
CA LEU A 16 -15.92 13.06 -5.48
C LEU A 16 -14.67 12.31 -4.95
N SER A 17 -13.56 12.46 -5.65
CA SER A 17 -12.39 11.59 -5.51
C SER A 17 -11.10 12.32 -5.80
N VAL A 18 -10.00 11.88 -5.19
CA VAL A 18 -8.64 12.26 -5.61
C VAL A 18 -8.31 11.49 -6.89
N GLN A 19 -8.02 12.19 -7.97
CA GLN A 19 -7.63 11.58 -9.24
C GLN A 19 -6.13 11.36 -9.30
N ALA A 20 -5.73 10.18 -9.74
CA ALA A 20 -4.39 9.88 -10.21
C ALA A 20 -4.42 9.69 -11.73
N HIS A 21 -3.62 10.49 -12.44
CA HIS A 21 -3.46 10.37 -13.89
C HIS A 21 -2.15 9.66 -14.21
N TYR A 22 -2.19 8.62 -15.03
CA TYR A 22 -1.02 7.86 -15.49
C TYR A 22 -0.83 8.09 -16.99
N PRO A 23 0.10 8.96 -17.39
CA PRO A 23 0.42 9.12 -18.80
C PRO A 23 0.96 7.82 -19.39
N LYS A 24 0.69 7.58 -20.68
CA LYS A 24 1.30 6.49 -21.44
C LYS A 24 2.82 6.53 -21.28
N GLY A 25 3.43 5.40 -20.95
CA GLY A 25 4.88 5.28 -20.72
C GLY A 25 5.32 5.43 -19.24
N SER A 26 4.45 5.88 -18.34
CA SER A 26 4.82 6.10 -16.92
C SER A 26 4.92 4.79 -16.11
N TYR A 27 5.97 4.59 -15.29
CA TYR A 27 6.11 3.41 -14.39
C TYR A 27 6.94 3.63 -13.11
N THR A 28 7.58 4.77 -12.91
CA THR A 28 8.18 5.16 -11.61
C THR A 28 8.27 6.67 -11.55
N TYR A 29 8.46 7.22 -10.35
CA TYR A 29 8.73 8.65 -10.19
C TYR A 29 10.12 9.07 -10.66
N THR A 30 11.02 8.13 -10.93
CA THR A 30 12.36 8.42 -11.47
C THR A 30 12.39 8.34 -13.00
N HIS A 31 11.27 8.03 -13.64
CA HIS A 31 11.10 7.99 -15.09
C HIS A 31 10.17 9.11 -15.57
N GLN A 32 10.32 9.52 -16.83
CA GLN A 32 9.45 10.49 -17.49
C GLN A 32 8.72 9.84 -18.67
N PRO A 33 7.40 10.08 -18.83
CA PRO A 33 6.56 10.93 -17.99
C PRO A 33 6.30 10.31 -16.60
N GLN A 34 6.20 11.15 -15.58
CA GLN A 34 5.73 10.73 -14.25
C GLN A 34 4.19 10.55 -14.28
N GLY A 35 3.68 9.59 -13.50
CA GLY A 35 2.24 9.32 -13.38
C GLY A 35 1.82 9.05 -11.95
N GLY A 36 0.55 9.31 -11.66
CA GLY A 36 -0.08 9.18 -10.36
C GLY A 36 0.23 10.33 -9.39
N PHE A 37 0.30 10.04 -8.10
CA PHE A 37 0.64 11.00 -7.04
C PHE A 37 1.53 10.38 -5.98
N SER A 38 2.30 11.19 -5.26
CA SER A 38 3.22 10.74 -4.21
C SER A 38 3.34 11.74 -3.07
N PHE A 39 2.87 11.34 -1.90
CA PHE A 39 3.08 12.05 -0.64
C PHE A 39 2.92 11.08 0.55
N TYR A 40 3.30 11.51 1.74
CA TYR A 40 3.05 10.80 2.98
C TYR A 40 2.02 11.58 3.79
N ALA A 41 0.99 10.89 4.29
CA ALA A 41 -0.10 11.50 5.04
C ALA A 41 -0.08 10.97 6.48
N THR A 42 0.23 11.85 7.43
CA THR A 42 0.26 11.55 8.87
C THR A 42 -1.13 11.63 9.53
N GLY A 43 -2.11 12.22 8.84
CA GLY A 43 -3.46 12.47 9.34
C GLY A 43 -3.70 13.96 9.62
N PRO A 44 -4.92 14.34 10.05
CA PRO A 44 -5.20 15.69 10.53
C PRO A 44 -4.47 15.97 11.87
N ASP A 45 -4.23 17.24 12.19
CA ASP A 45 -3.45 17.67 13.37
C ASP A 45 -3.96 17.11 14.70
N ASN A 46 -5.25 16.76 14.80
CA ASN A 46 -5.87 16.20 16.00
C ASN A 46 -5.88 14.65 16.04
N PHE A 47 -5.17 14.00 15.12
CA PHE A 47 -5.08 12.54 15.03
C PHE A 47 -3.63 12.10 15.01
N ASN A 48 -3.24 11.22 15.95
CA ASN A 48 -1.88 10.74 16.08
C ASN A 48 -1.80 9.21 16.00
N LEU A 49 -1.15 8.70 14.95
CA LEU A 49 -0.90 7.26 14.78
C LEU A 49 0.25 6.72 15.61
N GLU A 50 1.10 7.59 16.18
CA GLU A 50 2.26 7.13 16.94
C GLU A 50 1.89 6.39 18.24
N ASN A 51 0.69 6.63 18.77
CA ASN A 51 0.18 5.88 19.92
C ASN A 51 -0.58 4.60 19.52
N ALA A 52 -0.75 4.31 18.23
CA ALA A 52 -1.49 3.16 17.75
C ALA A 52 -0.65 1.88 17.86
N LYS A 53 -1.10 0.94 18.70
CA LYS A 53 -0.66 -0.45 18.69
C LYS A 53 -1.28 -1.19 17.51
N GLU A 54 -2.55 -0.89 17.24
CA GLU A 54 -3.31 -1.45 16.13
C GLU A 54 -4.08 -0.33 15.41
N ALA A 55 -4.02 -0.33 14.08
CA ALA A 55 -4.80 0.59 13.27
C ALA A 55 -5.34 -0.10 12.00
N THR A 56 -6.47 0.40 11.53
CA THR A 56 -7.10 0.01 10.27
C THR A 56 -7.08 1.17 9.30
N LEU A 57 -6.74 0.91 8.04
CA LEU A 57 -6.85 1.83 6.89
C LEU A 57 -7.84 1.24 5.90
N SER A 58 -8.77 2.04 5.40
CA SER A 58 -9.62 1.68 4.26
C SER A 58 -9.83 2.85 3.33
N TYR A 59 -10.03 2.57 2.05
CA TYR A 59 -10.46 3.52 1.04
C TYR A 59 -11.08 2.78 -0.14
N SER A 60 -11.82 3.53 -0.95
CA SER A 60 -12.33 3.06 -2.24
C SER A 60 -11.44 3.52 -3.39
N VAL A 61 -11.22 2.66 -4.37
CA VAL A 61 -10.56 3.00 -5.64
C VAL A 61 -11.47 2.62 -6.81
N TYR A 62 -11.61 3.54 -7.76
CA TYR A 62 -12.26 3.32 -9.05
C TYR A 62 -11.19 3.34 -10.13
N PHE A 63 -11.09 2.27 -10.92
CA PHE A 63 -10.27 2.22 -12.12
C PHE A 63 -11.15 2.62 -13.31
N GLU A 64 -10.65 3.46 -14.23
CA GLU A 64 -11.44 3.88 -15.39
C GLU A 64 -12.01 2.70 -16.19
N ASP A 65 -13.03 2.99 -16.99
CA ASP A 65 -13.55 2.02 -17.96
C ASP A 65 -12.41 1.55 -18.87
N ASP A 66 -12.32 0.24 -19.08
CA ASP A 66 -11.25 -0.40 -19.84
C ASP A 66 -9.83 -0.06 -19.36
N PHE A 67 -9.63 0.20 -18.06
CA PHE A 67 -8.29 0.38 -17.48
C PHE A 67 -7.41 -0.84 -17.80
N ASP A 68 -6.22 -0.58 -18.35
CA ASP A 68 -5.25 -1.61 -18.68
C ASP A 68 -4.22 -1.72 -17.57
N PHE A 69 -4.37 -2.76 -16.76
CA PHE A 69 -3.54 -3.04 -15.59
C PHE A 69 -2.09 -3.42 -15.93
N ASN A 70 -1.79 -3.77 -17.19
CA ASN A 70 -0.49 -4.24 -17.62
C ASN A 70 0.14 -5.26 -16.64
N MET A 71 1.35 -5.02 -16.12
CA MET A 71 2.00 -5.88 -15.13
C MET A 71 1.64 -5.50 -13.68
N GLY A 72 1.18 -4.27 -13.44
CA GLY A 72 0.74 -3.79 -12.15
C GLY A 72 1.29 -2.42 -11.73
N GLY A 73 0.94 -2.02 -10.52
CA GLY A 73 1.32 -0.74 -9.93
C GLY A 73 0.98 -0.65 -8.44
N LYS A 74 1.46 0.39 -7.78
CA LYS A 74 1.28 0.62 -6.34
C LYS A 74 -0.03 1.33 -6.04
N LEU A 75 -0.56 1.06 -4.86
CA LEU A 75 -1.70 1.72 -4.25
C LEU A 75 -1.36 2.09 -2.79
N PRO A 76 -2.01 3.12 -2.21
CA PRO A 76 -1.69 3.61 -0.87
C PRO A 76 -1.82 2.57 0.24
N GLY A 77 -0.92 2.59 1.23
CA GLY A 77 -1.03 1.75 2.43
C GLY A 77 -0.23 2.32 3.60
N PHE A 78 -0.25 1.64 4.76
CA PHE A 78 0.49 2.12 5.92
C PHE A 78 2.01 2.11 5.71
N TYR A 79 2.68 3.04 6.39
CA TYR A 79 4.12 3.01 6.62
C TYR A 79 4.42 3.34 8.09
N GLY A 80 5.61 2.94 8.53
CA GLY A 80 6.05 3.19 9.89
C GLY A 80 7.53 2.92 10.08
N GLY A 81 8.01 3.26 11.26
CA GLY A 81 9.41 3.10 11.63
C GLY A 81 9.79 3.87 12.88
N ASN A 82 11.06 3.78 13.25
CA ASN A 82 11.57 4.33 14.51
C ASN A 82 11.55 5.87 14.55
N ASP A 83 11.68 6.52 13.40
CA ASP A 83 11.61 7.97 13.19
C ASP A 83 11.09 8.26 11.76
N ASP A 84 10.80 9.52 11.45
CA ASP A 84 10.22 9.91 10.15
C ASP A 84 11.16 9.64 8.96
N ASP A 85 12.47 9.85 9.14
CA ASP A 85 13.46 9.65 8.09
C ASP A 85 13.58 8.17 7.73
N VAL A 86 13.66 7.32 8.75
CA VAL A 86 13.74 5.87 8.58
C VAL A 86 12.44 5.31 8.03
N ALA A 87 11.28 5.78 8.50
CA ALA A 87 9.98 5.25 8.07
C ALA A 87 9.67 5.49 6.59
N THR A 88 10.14 6.60 6.03
CA THR A 88 9.95 6.91 4.60
C THR A 88 10.93 6.17 3.68
N SER A 89 11.86 5.39 4.25
CA SER A 89 12.91 4.69 3.51
C SER A 89 12.58 3.27 3.04
N CYS A 90 11.62 2.57 3.68
CA CYS A 90 11.26 1.16 3.39
C CYS A 90 10.46 0.99 2.08
N SER A 91 11.06 1.34 0.95
CA SER A 91 10.51 1.17 -0.40
C SER A 91 11.61 1.17 -1.48
N GLY A 92 11.27 0.80 -2.72
CA GLY A 92 12.20 0.94 -3.86
C GLY A 92 13.46 0.08 -3.77
N GLY A 93 13.40 -1.06 -3.10
CA GLY A 93 14.54 -1.95 -2.87
C GLY A 93 15.35 -1.65 -1.60
N ARG A 94 14.99 -0.62 -0.84
CA ARG A 94 15.58 -0.33 0.47
C ARG A 94 14.79 -1.04 1.57
N ARG A 95 15.51 -1.68 2.49
CA ARG A 95 14.97 -2.46 3.61
C ARG A 95 15.78 -2.14 4.86
N ASP A 96 15.13 -2.11 6.01
CA ASP A 96 15.74 -1.86 7.30
C ASP A 96 14.84 -2.46 8.39
N ASP A 97 15.40 -3.01 9.47
CA ASP A 97 14.63 -3.55 10.59
C ASP A 97 13.89 -2.47 11.41
N ARG A 98 14.23 -1.21 11.16
CA ARG A 98 13.68 -0.04 11.85
C ARG A 98 12.50 0.58 11.11
N CYS A 99 12.07 0.05 9.96
CA CYS A 99 10.89 0.52 9.24
C CYS A 99 10.05 -0.61 8.64
N PHE A 100 8.83 -0.25 8.25
CA PHE A 100 7.96 -1.11 7.45
C PHE A 100 7.07 -0.31 6.50
N SER A 101 6.58 -0.98 5.46
CA SER A 101 5.44 -0.52 4.66
C SER A 101 4.53 -1.68 4.30
N THR A 102 3.21 -1.44 4.25
CA THR A 102 2.18 -2.43 3.89
C THR A 102 1.26 -1.83 2.82
N ARG A 103 1.83 -1.55 1.65
CA ARG A 103 1.07 -0.99 0.52
C ARG A 103 0.17 -2.05 -0.13
N PHE A 104 -0.74 -1.61 -0.98
CA PHE A 104 -1.44 -2.50 -1.89
C PHE A 104 -0.79 -2.43 -3.28
N MET A 105 -1.08 -3.42 -4.11
CA MET A 105 -0.83 -3.34 -5.54
C MET A 105 -2.03 -3.84 -6.33
N PHE A 106 -2.21 -3.25 -7.52
CA PHE A 106 -2.88 -3.91 -8.62
C PHE A 106 -1.84 -4.65 -9.47
N ARG A 107 -2.26 -5.74 -10.10
CA ARG A 107 -1.46 -6.61 -10.95
C ARG A 107 -2.22 -6.89 -12.24
N LYS A 108 -1.58 -7.64 -13.14
CA LYS A 108 -2.18 -8.11 -14.39
C LYS A 108 -3.59 -8.64 -14.20
N ASN A 109 -4.48 -8.31 -15.14
CA ASN A 109 -5.90 -8.68 -15.12
C ASN A 109 -6.66 -8.21 -13.87
N GLY A 110 -6.22 -7.11 -13.25
CA GLY A 110 -6.88 -6.55 -12.07
C GLY A 110 -6.63 -7.31 -10.77
N MET A 111 -5.75 -8.31 -10.73
CA MET A 111 -5.43 -9.00 -9.48
C MET A 111 -4.95 -8.02 -8.40
N GLY A 112 -5.49 -8.12 -7.20
CA GLY A 112 -5.06 -7.35 -6.05
C GLY A 112 -4.10 -8.14 -5.15
N GLU A 113 -3.22 -7.43 -4.44
CA GLU A 113 -2.36 -7.98 -3.40
C GLU A 113 -2.04 -6.94 -2.32
N LEU A 114 -1.63 -7.41 -1.15
CA LEU A 114 -0.78 -6.63 -0.25
C LEU A 114 0.67 -6.75 -0.71
N TYR A 115 1.43 -5.67 -0.59
CA TYR A 115 2.82 -5.58 -0.99
C TYR A 115 3.65 -4.92 0.11
N THR A 116 4.47 -5.72 0.77
CA THR A 116 5.03 -5.37 2.08
C THR A 116 6.56 -5.25 2.05
N TYR A 117 7.09 -4.29 2.81
CA TYR A 117 8.47 -4.27 3.24
C TYR A 117 8.43 -4.40 4.76
N LEU A 118 8.77 -5.59 5.28
CA LEU A 118 8.92 -5.81 6.72
C LEU A 118 10.41 -6.00 7.08
N PRO A 119 10.79 -5.79 8.36
CA PRO A 119 12.11 -6.07 8.89
C PRO A 119 12.75 -7.36 8.34
N PRO A 120 13.85 -7.26 7.57
CA PRO A 120 14.44 -8.41 6.87
C PRO A 120 15.10 -9.45 7.78
N ASP A 121 15.62 -9.07 8.96
CA ASP A 121 16.39 -9.99 9.82
C ASP A 121 15.50 -10.92 10.67
N TYR A 122 14.18 -10.76 10.58
CA TYR A 122 13.20 -11.54 11.34
C TYR A 122 12.56 -12.63 10.47
N SER A 123 13.00 -13.87 10.67
CA SER A 123 12.52 -15.04 9.90
C SER A 123 11.01 -15.27 10.01
N ALA A 124 10.38 -14.80 11.10
CA ALA A 124 8.94 -14.84 11.30
C ALA A 124 8.15 -14.12 10.19
N ASN A 125 8.74 -13.07 9.59
CA ASN A 125 8.12 -12.35 8.46
C ASN A 125 8.02 -13.21 7.20
N LYS A 126 8.68 -14.38 7.14
CA LYS A 126 8.46 -15.37 6.08
C LYS A 126 7.05 -15.98 6.09
N ALA A 127 6.27 -15.76 7.16
CA ALA A 127 4.84 -16.10 7.19
C ALA A 127 4.06 -15.48 6.02
N LEU A 128 4.52 -14.35 5.48
CA LEU A 128 3.92 -13.67 4.33
C LEU A 128 4.15 -14.42 3.00
N CYS A 129 5.19 -15.25 2.88
CA CYS A 129 5.64 -15.79 1.60
C CYS A 129 4.73 -16.89 1.05
N ASN A 130 3.83 -17.44 1.86
CA ASN A 130 3.03 -18.62 1.50
C ASN A 130 1.51 -18.37 1.60
N VAL A 131 1.08 -17.11 1.72
CA VAL A 131 -0.35 -16.79 1.78
C VAL A 131 -0.98 -17.08 0.42
N ALA A 132 -2.03 -17.90 0.42
CA ALA A 132 -2.78 -18.23 -0.79
C ALA A 132 -3.48 -16.99 -1.38
N PRO A 133 -3.77 -16.96 -2.69
CA PRO A 133 -3.48 -18.01 -3.67
C PRO A 133 -2.05 -17.92 -4.24
N GLN A 134 -1.41 -16.76 -4.17
CA GLN A 134 -0.04 -16.57 -4.61
C GLN A 134 0.67 -15.54 -3.73
N SER A 135 1.80 -15.92 -3.14
CA SER A 135 2.70 -15.01 -2.45
C SER A 135 4.14 -15.27 -2.87
N ASP A 136 4.96 -14.23 -2.78
CA ASP A 136 6.37 -14.30 -3.15
C ASP A 136 7.16 -13.31 -2.30
N CYS A 137 8.13 -13.81 -1.55
CA CYS A 137 9.09 -12.98 -0.85
C CYS A 137 10.31 -12.77 -1.72
N ASN A 138 10.55 -11.53 -2.11
CA ASN A 138 11.73 -11.16 -2.86
C ASN A 138 12.85 -10.72 -1.89
N ASP A 139 14.10 -11.07 -2.18
CA ASP A 139 15.22 -10.68 -1.33
C ASP A 139 15.57 -9.19 -1.47
N VAL A 140 15.35 -8.61 -2.65
CA VAL A 140 15.68 -7.21 -2.97
C VAL A 140 14.49 -6.29 -2.73
N TYR A 141 13.32 -6.67 -3.24
CA TYR A 141 12.10 -5.88 -3.18
C TYR A 141 11.13 -6.38 -2.09
N GLY A 142 9.94 -5.78 -2.03
CA GLY A 142 8.90 -6.17 -1.09
C GLY A 142 8.29 -7.53 -1.42
N ALA A 143 7.65 -8.14 -0.42
CA ALA A 143 6.92 -9.39 -0.57
C ALA A 143 5.52 -9.13 -1.16
N SER A 144 5.15 -9.93 -2.17
CA SER A 144 3.77 -10.01 -2.67
C SER A 144 2.99 -10.97 -1.77
N VAL A 145 1.83 -10.54 -1.27
CA VAL A 145 1.05 -11.29 -0.28
C VAL A 145 -0.39 -11.46 -0.75
N GLY A 146 -0.80 -12.70 -0.97
CA GLY A 146 -2.15 -13.08 -1.38
C GLY A 146 -2.56 -12.49 -2.73
N ARG A 147 -1.63 -12.39 -3.70
CA ARG A 147 -1.92 -11.93 -5.05
C ARG A 147 -3.02 -12.75 -5.68
N GLY A 148 -4.07 -12.08 -6.17
CA GLY A 148 -5.22 -12.72 -6.78
C GLY A 148 -6.24 -13.26 -5.77
N SER A 149 -6.09 -12.95 -4.47
CA SER A 149 -7.14 -13.20 -3.47
C SER A 149 -8.38 -12.32 -3.67
N PHE A 150 -8.25 -11.25 -4.45
CA PHE A 150 -9.32 -10.40 -4.93
C PHE A 150 -8.96 -9.76 -6.27
N TYR A 151 -9.94 -9.16 -6.93
CA TYR A 151 -9.78 -8.53 -8.24
C TYR A 151 -10.43 -7.15 -8.27
N PHE A 152 -9.70 -6.17 -8.79
CA PHE A 152 -10.23 -4.91 -9.25
C PHE A 152 -10.89 -5.11 -10.62
N LYS A 153 -12.08 -4.54 -10.77
CA LYS A 153 -12.78 -4.52 -12.05
C LYS A 153 -12.75 -3.10 -12.60
N ALA A 154 -12.22 -2.92 -13.81
CA ALA A 154 -12.30 -1.66 -14.54
C ALA A 154 -13.76 -1.17 -14.63
N GLY A 155 -13.96 0.14 -14.52
CA GLY A 155 -15.28 0.76 -14.53
C GLY A 155 -16.09 0.56 -13.24
N THR A 156 -15.53 -0.07 -12.21
CA THR A 156 -16.22 -0.33 -10.94
C THR A 156 -15.38 0.14 -9.75
N ARG A 157 -16.05 0.69 -8.73
CA ARG A 157 -15.41 1.06 -7.46
C ARG A 157 -15.22 -0.18 -6.60
N THR A 158 -14.03 -0.31 -6.00
CA THR A 158 -13.72 -1.35 -5.03
C THR A 158 -13.21 -0.73 -3.74
N THR A 159 -13.82 -1.12 -2.61
CA THR A 159 -13.37 -0.77 -1.26
C THR A 159 -12.35 -1.80 -0.79
N ILE A 160 -11.16 -1.34 -0.45
CA ILE A 160 -10.09 -2.16 0.13
C ILE A 160 -9.71 -1.62 1.50
N GLY A 161 -9.16 -2.49 2.35
CA GLY A 161 -8.69 -2.11 3.66
C GLY A 161 -7.64 -3.06 4.20
N GLN A 162 -6.91 -2.59 5.20
CA GLN A 162 -5.94 -3.37 5.94
C GLN A 162 -6.01 -3.04 7.41
N ARG A 163 -5.78 -4.03 8.27
CA ARG A 163 -5.45 -3.83 9.69
C ARG A 163 -4.00 -4.23 9.92
N VAL A 164 -3.27 -3.37 10.62
CA VAL A 164 -1.91 -3.64 11.09
C VAL A 164 -1.93 -3.60 12.61
N LYS A 165 -1.54 -4.71 13.24
CA LYS A 165 -1.21 -4.80 14.66
C LYS A 165 0.29 -4.92 14.82
N LEU A 166 0.91 -3.93 15.46
CA LEU A 166 2.35 -3.95 15.72
C LEU A 166 2.68 -5.04 16.75
N ASN A 167 3.83 -5.70 16.58
CA ASN A 167 4.32 -6.65 17.57
C ASN A 167 4.75 -5.94 18.87
N ASP A 168 4.75 -6.68 19.99
CA ASP A 168 5.51 -6.28 21.17
C ASP A 168 7.00 -6.39 20.88
N VAL A 169 7.81 -5.49 21.45
CA VAL A 169 9.26 -5.51 21.22
C VAL A 169 9.83 -6.84 21.71
N GLY A 170 10.58 -7.52 20.85
CA GLY A 170 11.14 -8.85 21.13
C GLY A 170 10.13 -10.01 21.05
N LYS A 171 8.91 -9.77 20.54
CA LYS A 171 7.89 -10.81 20.29
C LYS A 171 7.49 -10.86 18.82
N GLU A 172 7.09 -12.04 18.37
CA GLU A 172 6.56 -12.31 17.03
C GLU A 172 5.04 -12.46 17.16
N ASN A 173 4.34 -11.37 17.42
CA ASN A 173 2.89 -11.36 17.65
C ASN A 173 2.16 -10.23 16.91
N GLY A 174 2.79 -9.63 15.90
CA GLY A 174 2.14 -8.69 15.00
C GLY A 174 1.17 -9.39 14.05
N GLU A 175 0.23 -8.63 13.50
CA GLU A 175 -0.76 -9.14 12.55
C GLU A 175 -0.99 -8.19 11.37
N LEU A 176 -1.19 -8.77 10.18
CA LEU A 176 -1.63 -8.10 8.96
C LEU A 176 -2.94 -8.72 8.49
N GLU A 177 -3.97 -7.92 8.27
CA GLU A 177 -5.24 -8.41 7.75
C GLU A 177 -5.67 -7.63 6.53
N LEU A 178 -6.15 -8.34 5.51
CA LEU A 178 -6.72 -7.76 4.29
C LEU A 178 -8.25 -7.75 4.38
N PHE A 179 -8.85 -6.61 4.06
CA PHE A 179 -10.29 -6.46 3.86
C PHE A 179 -10.60 -6.05 2.42
N VAL A 180 -11.65 -6.63 1.84
CA VAL A 180 -12.18 -6.23 0.53
C VAL A 180 -13.70 -6.22 0.61
N GLU A 181 -14.33 -5.12 0.19
CA GLU A 181 -15.79 -4.92 0.31
C GLU A 181 -16.32 -5.21 1.72
N GLY A 182 -15.57 -4.79 2.75
CA GLY A 182 -15.90 -4.99 4.16
C GLY A 182 -15.72 -6.42 4.69
N LYS A 183 -15.25 -7.37 3.87
CA LYS A 183 -15.00 -8.76 4.28
C LYS A 183 -13.52 -8.99 4.56
N SER A 184 -13.22 -9.64 5.68
CA SER A 184 -11.86 -10.16 5.95
C SER A 184 -11.54 -11.27 4.96
N ILE A 185 -10.46 -11.11 4.21
CA ILE A 185 -10.01 -12.06 3.18
C ILE A 185 -8.99 -13.03 3.77
N PHE A 186 -8.00 -12.50 4.49
CA PHE A 186 -7.05 -13.30 5.26
C PHE A 186 -6.41 -12.46 6.37
N THR A 187 -5.88 -13.14 7.39
CA THR A 187 -5.01 -12.58 8.41
C THR A 187 -3.70 -13.36 8.46
N VAL A 188 -2.58 -12.66 8.46
CA VAL A 188 -1.24 -13.20 8.71
C VAL A 188 -0.84 -12.79 10.12
N LYS A 189 -0.46 -13.76 10.94
CA LYS A 189 -0.07 -13.56 12.34
C LYS A 189 1.40 -13.89 12.54
N GLY A 190 1.93 -13.50 13.69
CA GLY A 190 3.30 -13.81 14.08
C GLY A 190 4.33 -12.92 13.39
N LEU A 191 3.92 -11.72 12.95
CA LEU A 191 4.80 -10.80 12.22
C LEU A 191 5.62 -9.94 13.17
N VAL A 192 6.72 -9.41 12.65
CA VAL A 192 7.56 -8.40 13.31
C VAL A 192 7.61 -7.15 12.43
N TYR A 193 7.08 -6.05 12.95
CA TYR A 193 7.06 -4.72 12.34
C TYR A 193 8.09 -3.76 12.94
N ARG A 194 8.44 -3.96 14.21
CA ARG A 194 9.31 -3.06 14.98
C ARG A 194 10.28 -3.82 15.86
N ASN A 195 11.50 -3.29 15.94
CA ASN A 195 12.58 -3.79 16.78
C ASN A 195 12.77 -3.02 18.09
N SER A 196 12.04 -1.91 18.29
CA SER A 196 12.10 -1.06 19.47
C SER A 196 10.78 -0.34 19.71
N ASP A 197 10.60 0.27 20.88
CA ASP A 197 9.37 1.01 21.22
C ASP A 197 9.19 2.30 20.41
N SER A 198 10.27 2.81 19.82
CA SER A 198 10.24 3.92 18.87
C SER A 198 9.56 3.55 17.56
N GLY A 199 9.47 2.26 17.21
CA GLY A 199 8.80 1.80 15.99
C GLY A 199 7.29 2.01 16.09
N LYS A 200 6.77 2.96 15.32
CA LYS A 200 5.35 3.32 15.29
C LYS A 200 4.75 3.21 13.88
N ILE A 201 3.43 3.13 13.79
CA ILE A 201 2.70 3.48 12.56
C ILE A 201 2.80 5.01 12.43
N ARG A 202 3.30 5.51 11.31
CA ARG A 202 3.52 6.97 11.12
C ARG A 202 2.52 7.61 10.17
N GLY A 203 1.87 6.83 9.34
CA GLY A 203 0.85 7.35 8.43
C GLY A 203 0.56 6.43 7.26
N VAL A 204 -0.02 7.03 6.22
CA VAL A 204 -0.30 6.39 4.95
C VAL A 204 0.70 6.87 3.91
N GLN A 205 1.39 5.94 3.26
CA GLN A 205 2.22 6.21 2.09
C GLN A 205 1.29 6.36 0.89
N MET A 206 0.83 7.58 0.65
CA MET A 206 -0.08 7.96 -0.43
C MET A 206 0.66 8.00 -1.76
N GLN A 207 0.96 6.82 -2.28
CA GLN A 207 1.68 6.64 -3.53
C GLN A 207 0.92 5.71 -4.45
N THR A 208 0.70 6.17 -5.67
CA THR A 208 0.21 5.33 -6.75
C THR A 208 0.93 5.66 -8.05
N PHE A 209 1.33 4.61 -8.75
CA PHE A 209 2.05 4.61 -10.01
C PHE A 209 1.98 3.20 -10.59
N PHE A 210 1.89 3.05 -11.91
CA PHE A 210 2.32 1.82 -12.58
C PHE A 210 3.75 1.52 -12.15
N GLY A 211 4.18 0.27 -12.01
CA GLY A 211 5.59 0.07 -11.67
C GLY A 211 6.03 -1.27 -11.13
N GLY A 212 7.32 -1.26 -10.80
CA GLY A 212 8.36 -2.15 -11.31
C GLY A 212 9.49 -1.22 -11.79
N SER A 213 10.68 -1.72 -12.10
CA SER A 213 11.86 -0.86 -12.34
C SER A 213 12.25 -0.74 -13.82
N SER A 214 11.35 -1.10 -14.73
CA SER A 214 11.67 -1.28 -16.16
C SER A 214 10.48 -0.94 -17.07
N PRO A 215 10.72 -0.59 -18.36
CA PRO A 215 9.70 -0.06 -19.27
C PRO A 215 8.50 -0.97 -19.52
N GLU A 216 8.63 -2.29 -19.36
CA GLU A 216 7.52 -3.25 -19.50
C GLU A 216 6.41 -3.06 -18.46
N TRP A 217 6.68 -2.31 -17.38
CA TRP A 217 5.68 -1.94 -16.38
C TRP A 217 4.91 -0.66 -16.73
N ALA A 218 5.30 0.05 -17.80
CA ALA A 218 4.69 1.31 -18.20
C ALA A 218 3.18 1.24 -18.36
N SER A 219 2.50 2.33 -18.00
CA SER A 219 1.11 2.54 -18.37
C SER A 219 1.00 2.46 -19.91
N PRO A 220 0.21 1.52 -20.47
CA PRO A 220 0.14 1.30 -21.91
C PRO A 220 -0.62 2.41 -22.65
N LYS A 221 -1.44 3.17 -21.94
CA LYS A 221 -2.20 4.32 -22.41
C LYS A 221 -2.27 5.41 -21.34
N ASP A 222 -2.75 6.58 -21.71
CA ASP A 222 -3.20 7.58 -20.74
C ASP A 222 -4.43 7.02 -20.03
N GLN A 223 -4.40 6.93 -18.71
CA GLN A 223 -5.50 6.37 -17.93
C GLN A 223 -5.53 6.89 -16.51
N ASN A 224 -6.66 6.70 -15.84
CA ASN A 224 -6.91 7.30 -14.53
C ASN A 224 -7.42 6.29 -13.50
N THR A 225 -7.14 6.60 -12.24
CA THR A 225 -7.83 6.04 -11.09
C THR A 225 -8.33 7.15 -10.17
N TRP A 226 -9.35 6.85 -9.38
CA TRP A 226 -9.97 7.79 -8.47
C TRP A 226 -10.11 7.17 -7.09
N PHE A 227 -9.63 7.87 -6.07
CA PHE A 227 -9.61 7.40 -4.69
C PHE A 227 -10.56 8.22 -3.81
N SER A 228 -11.37 7.55 -3.00
CA SER A 228 -12.33 8.19 -2.08
C SER A 228 -12.41 7.46 -0.75
N ASP A 229 -13.11 8.04 0.22
CA ASP A 229 -13.48 7.38 1.48
C ASP A 229 -12.27 6.89 2.30
N PHE A 230 -11.16 7.62 2.24
CA PHE A 230 -10.03 7.34 3.12
C PHE A 230 -10.49 7.43 4.57
N SER A 231 -10.30 6.34 5.29
CA SER A 231 -10.60 6.21 6.71
C SER A 231 -9.43 5.53 7.40
N VAL A 232 -9.03 6.09 8.53
CA VAL A 232 -8.05 5.48 9.43
C VAL A 232 -8.65 5.45 10.82
N ALA A 233 -8.55 4.31 11.49
CA ALA A 233 -9.02 4.13 12.86
C ALA A 233 -7.93 3.47 13.71
N VAL A 234 -7.66 4.02 14.89
CA VAL A 234 -6.86 3.35 15.92
C VAL A 234 -7.81 2.43 16.69
N THR A 235 -7.52 1.14 16.69
CA THR A 235 -8.35 0.11 17.34
C THR A 235 -7.73 -0.43 18.62
N GLU A 236 -6.42 -0.20 18.82
CA GLU A 236 -5.69 -0.47 20.06
C GLU A 236 -4.57 0.57 20.21
N SER A 237 -4.41 1.13 21.42
CA SER A 237 -3.28 2.00 21.77
C SER A 237 -2.24 1.23 22.58
N PHE A 238 -1.01 1.75 22.64
CA PHE A 238 0.03 1.21 23.53
C PHE A 238 -0.29 1.41 25.02
#